data_AF-A0AAE1X9C2-F1
#
_entry.id   AF-A0AAE1X9C2-F1
#
_cell.length_a   1.000
_cell.length_b   1.000
_cell.length_c   1.000
_cell.angle_alpha   90.00
_cell.angle_beta   90.00
_cell.angle_gamma   90.00
#
_symmetry.space_group_name_H-M   'P 1'
#
loop_
_entity.id
_entity.type
_entity.pdbx_description
1 polymer ?
#
loop_
_entity_poly.entity_id
_entity_poly.type
_entity_poly.pdbx_seq_one_letter_code
_entity_poly.pdbx_strand_id
1 'polypeptide(L)'
;MLLANVVANVLRFNVCIDTNGCLDSSLAPLLRFLFHLMGNKMQHLSISADSVQILDYFTYKAVRTVLNQLYEMNPTQYRWLYNYVASNEHGYGKRFIRNLVKDKQDLAERVMVTRLHLYGKWVKKCDHTEMYERISDQNLELMRERLMETVIWPSDDTNTEVVG
;
A
#
# COMPACT_ATOMS: atom_id res chain seq x y z
N MET A 1 -16.88 11.63 25.92
CA MET A 1 -15.91 10.90 26.78
C MET A 1 -15.35 9.63 26.14
N LEU A 2 -16.13 8.84 25.38
CA LEU A 2 -15.66 7.60 24.73
C LEU A 2 -14.59 7.79 23.63
N LEU A 3 -14.68 8.85 22.81
CA LEU A 3 -13.70 9.13 21.76
C LEU A 3 -12.29 9.48 22.29
N ALA A 4 -12.20 10.08 23.48
CA ALA A 4 -10.91 10.37 24.12
C ALA A 4 -10.21 9.09 24.59
N ASN A 5 -10.97 8.09 25.06
CA ASN A 5 -10.42 6.81 25.52
C ASN A 5 -9.93 5.92 24.37
N VAL A 6 -10.57 5.98 23.19
CA VAL A 6 -10.10 5.26 22.00
C VAL A 6 -8.82 5.89 21.46
N VAL A 7 -8.74 7.22 21.40
CA VAL A 7 -7.52 7.94 20.99
C VAL A 7 -6.38 7.75 22.00
N ALA A 8 -6.68 7.74 23.30
CA ALA A 8 -5.69 7.47 24.35
C ALA A 8 -5.18 6.02 24.32
N ASN A 9 -6.02 5.03 23.98
CA ASN A 9 -5.59 3.64 23.83
C ASN A 9 -4.76 3.40 22.57
N VAL A 10 -5.00 4.14 21.48
CA VAL A 10 -4.16 4.10 20.27
C VAL A 10 -2.81 4.79 20.50
N LEU A 11 -2.78 5.88 21.29
CA LEU A 11 -1.52 6.54 21.67
C LEU A 11 -0.72 5.73 22.70
N ARG A 12 -1.37 5.02 23.64
CA ARG A 12 -0.69 4.11 24.57
C ARG A 12 0.00 2.93 23.87
N PHE A 13 -0.52 2.46 22.74
CA PHE A 13 0.12 1.39 21.97
C PHE A 13 1.41 1.82 21.26
N ASN A 14 1.56 3.12 20.96
CA ASN A 14 2.77 3.67 20.34
C ASN A 14 3.83 4.11 21.37
N VAL A 15 3.50 4.17 22.66
CA VAL A 15 4.45 4.52 23.74
C VAL A 15 5.05 3.28 24.40
N CYS A 16 4.44 2.10 24.27
CA CYS A 16 4.97 0.85 24.83
C CYS A 16 6.07 0.16 23.98
N ILE A 17 6.79 0.90 23.12
CA ILE A 17 8.10 0.44 22.62
C ILE A 17 9.25 1.10 23.40
N ASP A 18 8.96 2.08 24.27
CA ASP A 18 9.94 2.73 25.14
C ASP A 18 9.64 2.38 26.60
N THR A 19 10.15 1.23 27.07
CA THR A 19 10.66 0.95 28.43
C THR A 19 10.61 -0.55 28.70
N ASN A 20 11.72 -1.25 28.42
CA ASN A 20 12.42 -2.13 29.37
C ASN A 20 13.57 -2.84 28.68
N GLY A 21 14.78 -2.32 28.87
CA GLY A 21 16.03 -2.96 28.46
C GLY A 21 17.05 -1.93 28.01
N CYS A 22 17.83 -1.38 28.96
CA CYS A 22 18.96 -0.50 28.71
C CYS A 22 19.79 -0.96 27.50
N LEU A 23 19.79 -0.18 26.42
CA LEU A 23 20.87 -0.21 25.44
C LEU A 23 21.82 0.93 25.81
N ASP A 24 22.98 0.49 26.29
CA ASP A 24 24.17 1.22 26.69
C ASP A 24 24.35 2.60 26.01
N SER A 25 24.51 3.63 26.84
CA SER A 25 24.81 5.03 26.49
C SER A 25 26.07 5.21 25.61
N SER A 26 26.87 4.16 25.42
CA SER A 26 28.01 4.10 24.50
C SER A 26 27.64 3.98 23.00
N LEU A 27 26.47 3.42 22.67
CA LEU A 27 26.07 3.15 21.27
C LEU A 27 25.14 4.20 20.64
N ALA A 28 24.65 5.16 21.43
CA ALA A 28 23.80 6.24 20.94
C ALA A 28 24.43 7.09 19.81
N PRO A 29 25.73 7.42 19.82
CA PRO A 29 26.37 8.14 18.72
C PRO A 29 26.44 7.31 17.44
N LEU A 30 26.73 6.01 17.55
CA LEU A 30 26.80 5.07 16.43
C LEU A 30 25.42 4.80 15.82
N LEU A 31 24.37 4.66 16.64
CA LEU A 31 23.00 4.53 16.17
C LEU A 31 22.53 5.82 15.48
N ARG A 32 22.96 6.99 15.97
CA ARG A 32 22.67 8.30 15.35
C ARG A 32 23.48 8.52 14.06
N PHE A 33 24.71 8.02 13.99
CA PHE A 33 25.55 8.03 12.79
C PHE A 33 25.04 7.03 11.74
N LEU A 34 24.54 5.87 12.16
CA LEU A 34 23.81 4.93 11.32
C LEU A 34 22.47 5.52 10.85
N PHE A 35 21.74 6.24 11.71
CA PHE A 35 20.55 6.99 11.29
C PHE A 35 20.89 8.12 10.30
N HIS A 36 22.09 8.71 10.39
CA HIS A 36 22.56 9.75 9.47
C HIS A 36 23.08 9.18 8.15
N LEU A 37 23.73 8.00 8.17
CA LEU A 37 24.20 7.25 7.01
C LEU A 37 23.05 6.58 6.24
N MET A 38 22.05 6.06 6.96
CA MET A 38 20.87 5.42 6.38
C MET A 38 19.73 6.42 6.11
N GLY A 39 19.82 7.65 6.60
CA GLY A 39 18.75 8.65 6.57
C GLY A 39 18.83 9.70 5.46
N ASN A 40 19.82 9.62 4.56
CA ASN A 40 20.06 10.66 3.55
C ASN A 40 19.97 10.18 2.09
N LYS A 41 18.93 9.40 1.77
CA LYS A 41 18.47 9.29 0.37
C LYS A 41 16.97 9.06 0.23
N MET A 42 16.16 9.78 1.01
CA MET A 42 14.73 9.91 0.73
C MET A 42 14.25 11.36 0.87
N GLN A 43 14.90 12.25 0.13
CA GLN A 43 14.40 13.57 -0.23
C GLN A 43 14.91 13.77 -1.68
N HIS A 44 14.14 14.12 -2.71
CA HIS A 44 12.92 14.92 -2.75
C HIS A 44 12.46 14.96 -4.21
N LEU A 45 11.26 14.46 -4.54
CA LEU A 45 10.50 14.95 -5.70
C LEU A 45 9.01 14.63 -5.50
N SER A 46 8.30 15.52 -4.81
CA SER A 46 6.84 15.71 -4.90
C SER A 46 5.94 14.48 -5.13
N ILE A 47 6.03 13.44 -4.29
CA ILE A 47 5.03 12.35 -4.24
C ILE A 47 3.88 12.73 -3.27
N SER A 48 3.43 14.00 -3.28
CA SER A 48 2.27 14.38 -2.47
C SER A 48 0.97 13.84 -3.06
N ALA A 49 0.88 13.77 -4.39
CA ALA A 49 -0.26 13.21 -5.11
C ALA A 49 -0.34 11.68 -5.00
N ASP A 50 0.78 10.95 -5.07
CA ASP A 50 0.73 9.48 -5.04
C ASP A 50 0.47 8.93 -3.62
N SER A 51 0.79 9.71 -2.57
CA SER A 51 0.39 9.37 -1.21
C SER A 51 -1.14 9.27 -1.05
N VAL A 52 -1.91 10.07 -1.81
CA VAL A 52 -3.38 10.02 -1.80
C VAL A 52 -3.87 8.72 -2.43
N GLN A 53 -3.25 8.27 -3.51
CA GLN A 53 -3.63 7.02 -4.18
C GLN A 53 -3.38 5.80 -3.27
N ILE A 54 -2.25 5.79 -2.55
CA ILE A 54 -1.94 4.75 -1.56
C ILE A 54 -3.00 4.75 -0.44
N LEU A 55 -3.33 5.92 0.10
CA LEU A 55 -4.35 6.04 1.14
C LEU A 55 -5.69 5.48 0.64
N ASP A 56 -6.13 5.90 -0.54
CA ASP A 56 -7.42 5.51 -1.11
C ASP A 56 -7.48 4.01 -1.44
N TYR A 57 -6.38 3.44 -1.93
CA TYR A 57 -6.23 1.99 -2.12
C TYR A 57 -6.42 1.22 -0.81
N PHE A 58 -5.78 1.65 0.28
CA PHE A 58 -5.95 0.99 1.57
C PHE A 58 -7.34 1.19 2.17
N THR A 59 -8.02 2.31 1.88
CA THR A 59 -9.44 2.47 2.22
C THR A 59 -10.28 1.44 1.47
N TYR A 60 -10.12 1.34 0.15
CA TYR A 60 -10.82 0.36 -0.69
C TYR A 60 -10.60 -1.06 -0.19
N LYS A 61 -9.34 -1.43 0.03
CA LYS A 61 -8.98 -2.78 0.47
C LYS A 61 -9.60 -3.09 1.84
N ALA A 62 -9.57 -2.14 2.77
CA ALA A 62 -10.20 -2.29 4.08
C ALA A 62 -11.71 -2.47 3.98
N VAL A 63 -12.40 -1.69 3.15
CA VAL A 63 -13.86 -1.84 2.93
C VAL A 63 -14.17 -3.24 2.42
N ARG A 64 -13.41 -3.77 1.45
CA ARG A 64 -13.58 -5.14 0.95
C ARG A 64 -13.32 -6.19 2.03
N THR A 65 -12.29 -6.00 2.85
CA THR A 65 -12.03 -6.89 4.00
C THR A 65 -13.19 -6.89 4.99
N VAL A 66 -13.72 -5.71 5.35
CA VAL A 66 -14.85 -5.58 6.27
C VAL A 66 -16.12 -6.20 5.68
N LEU A 67 -16.40 -5.98 4.39
CA LEU A 67 -17.52 -6.63 3.70
C LEU A 67 -17.43 -8.17 3.77
N ASN A 68 -16.26 -8.74 3.50
CA ASN A 68 -16.07 -10.18 3.59
C ASN A 68 -16.29 -10.71 5.02
N GLN A 69 -15.81 -9.99 6.04
CA GLN A 69 -16.05 -10.36 7.44
C GLN A 69 -17.54 -10.27 7.81
N LEU A 70 -18.25 -9.23 7.35
CA LEU A 70 -19.67 -9.04 7.64
C LEU A 70 -20.56 -10.06 6.92
N TYR A 71 -20.13 -10.57 5.76
CA TYR A 71 -20.89 -11.58 5.03
C TYR A 71 -21.19 -12.80 5.90
N GLU A 72 -20.22 -13.24 6.69
CA GLU A 72 -20.36 -14.41 7.58
C GLU A 72 -20.91 -14.03 8.97
N MET A 73 -20.53 -12.87 9.50
CA MET A 73 -20.81 -12.51 10.90
C MET A 73 -22.08 -11.69 11.10
N ASN A 74 -22.47 -10.87 10.11
CA ASN A 74 -23.60 -9.95 10.24
C ASN A 74 -24.19 -9.56 8.87
N PRO A 75 -25.14 -10.35 8.33
CA PRO A 75 -25.67 -10.16 6.99
C PRO A 75 -26.46 -8.85 6.81
N THR A 76 -27.02 -8.28 7.88
CA THR A 76 -27.76 -7.01 7.79
C THR A 76 -26.81 -5.82 7.61
N GLN A 77 -25.72 -5.78 8.38
CA GLN A 77 -24.66 -4.78 8.19
C GLN A 77 -23.94 -4.96 6.86
N TYR A 78 -23.71 -6.20 6.43
CA TYR A 78 -23.17 -6.49 5.09
C TYR A 78 -24.01 -5.84 4.00
N ARG A 79 -25.32 -6.10 3.98
CA ARG A 79 -26.21 -5.59 2.93
C ARG A 79 -26.26 -4.07 2.93
N TRP A 80 -26.29 -3.44 4.11
CA TRP A 80 -26.24 -1.99 4.23
C TRP A 80 -24.94 -1.42 3.65
N LEU A 81 -23.78 -1.95 4.07
CA LEU A 81 -22.47 -1.45 3.63
C LEU A 81 -22.25 -1.71 2.14
N TYR A 82 -22.70 -2.86 1.63
CA TYR A 82 -22.62 -3.19 0.21
C TYR A 82 -23.39 -2.18 -0.64
N ASN A 83 -24.64 -1.89 -0.26
CA ASN A 83 -25.47 -0.91 -0.95
C ASN A 83 -24.87 0.51 -0.85
N TYR A 84 -24.35 0.87 0.32
CA TYR A 84 -23.68 2.16 0.56
C TYR A 84 -22.45 2.38 -0.33
N VAL A 85 -21.67 1.32 -0.54
CA VAL A 85 -20.49 1.35 -1.41
C VAL A 85 -20.91 1.37 -2.88
N ALA A 86 -21.94 0.61 -3.26
CA ALA A 86 -22.45 0.59 -4.63
C ALA A 86 -23.04 1.94 -5.07
N SER A 87 -23.59 2.73 -4.14
CA SER A 87 -24.09 4.08 -4.41
C SER A 87 -23.02 5.18 -4.32
N ASN A 88 -21.79 4.86 -3.86
CA ASN A 88 -20.70 5.82 -3.74
C ASN A 88 -19.82 5.82 -4.99
N GLU A 89 -20.17 6.69 -5.94
CA GLU A 89 -19.45 6.86 -7.21
C GLU A 89 -18.10 7.59 -7.02
N HIS A 90 -17.91 8.32 -5.91
CA HIS A 90 -16.81 9.28 -5.75
C HIS A 90 -15.52 8.69 -5.14
N GLY A 91 -15.35 7.37 -5.20
CA GLY A 91 -14.15 6.67 -4.74
C GLY A 91 -14.00 6.59 -3.21
N TYR A 92 -12.79 6.25 -2.75
CA TYR A 92 -12.49 5.87 -1.36
C TYR A 92 -11.63 6.90 -0.60
N GLY A 93 -11.77 8.17 -0.98
CA GLY A 93 -11.06 9.29 -0.38
C GLY A 93 -11.45 9.62 1.06
N LYS A 94 -10.80 10.64 1.66
CA LYS A 94 -11.12 11.13 3.01
C LYS A 94 -12.60 11.52 3.17
N ARG A 95 -13.26 11.99 2.10
CA ARG A 95 -14.70 12.32 2.09
C ARG A 95 -15.58 11.08 2.29
N PHE A 96 -15.22 9.94 1.70
CA PHE A 96 -15.93 8.67 1.89
C PHE A 96 -15.99 8.29 3.37
N ILE A 97 -14.85 8.28 4.06
CA ILE A 97 -14.81 7.97 5.50
C ILE A 97 -15.61 9.00 6.32
N ARG A 98 -15.49 10.30 5.99
CA ARG A 98 -16.25 11.35 6.68
C ARG A 98 -17.77 11.14 6.57
N ASN A 99 -18.26 10.72 5.41
CA ASN A 99 -19.68 10.44 5.20
C ASN A 99 -20.08 9.14 5.92
N LEU A 100 -19.27 8.10 5.80
CA LEU A 100 -19.52 6.82 6.46
C LEU A 100 -19.60 6.97 7.99
N VAL A 101 -18.77 7.82 8.61
CA VAL A 101 -18.86 8.14 10.05
C VAL A 101 -20.22 8.74 10.41
N LYS A 102 -20.77 9.62 9.56
CA LYS A 102 -22.08 10.25 9.80
C LYS A 102 -23.23 9.26 9.67
N ASP A 103 -23.15 8.36 8.70
CA ASP A 103 -24.24 7.45 8.37
C ASP A 103 -24.23 6.18 9.25
N LYS A 104 -23.04 5.60 9.47
CA LYS A 104 -22.79 4.40 10.29
C LYS A 104 -21.40 4.42 10.92
N GLN A 105 -21.30 5.06 12.09
CA GLN A 105 -20.04 5.23 12.81
C GLN A 105 -19.32 3.90 13.11
N ASP A 106 -20.05 2.86 13.52
CA ASP A 106 -19.49 1.55 13.86
C ASP A 106 -18.76 0.89 12.69
N LEU A 107 -19.33 1.00 11.48
CA LEU A 107 -18.71 0.51 10.25
C LEU A 107 -17.53 1.36 9.84
N ALA A 108 -17.63 2.68 10.00
CA ALA A 108 -16.53 3.60 9.70
C ALA A 108 -15.30 3.31 10.56
N GLU A 109 -15.48 3.12 11.87
CA GLU A 109 -14.41 2.79 12.81
C GLU A 109 -13.71 1.48 12.44
N ARG A 110 -14.48 0.45 12.09
CA ARG A 110 -13.92 -0.83 11.61
C ARG A 110 -13.07 -0.64 10.35
N VAL A 111 -13.55 0.15 9.38
CA VAL A 111 -12.79 0.45 8.15
C VAL A 111 -11.51 1.23 8.47
N MET A 112 -11.56 2.21 9.38
CA MET A 112 -10.41 3.02 9.79
C MET A 112 -9.32 2.19 10.47
N VAL A 113 -9.68 1.28 11.39
CA VAL A 113 -8.72 0.38 12.02
C VAL A 113 -8.15 -0.61 11.00
N THR A 114 -9.02 -1.18 10.16
CA THR A 114 -8.62 -2.19 9.16
C THR A 114 -7.64 -1.62 8.13
N ARG A 115 -7.86 -0.39 7.63
CA ARG A 115 -6.92 0.22 6.66
C ARG A 115 -5.55 0.49 7.27
N LEU A 116 -5.51 0.91 8.54
CA LEU A 116 -4.25 1.12 9.26
C LEU A 116 -3.51 -0.21 9.47
N HIS A 117 -4.25 -1.25 9.85
CA HIS A 117 -3.70 -2.59 10.01
C HIS A 117 -3.13 -3.16 8.70
N LEU A 118 -3.87 -3.01 7.58
CA LEU A 118 -3.41 -3.45 6.25
C LEU A 118 -2.16 -2.70 5.81
N TYR A 119 -2.12 -1.38 6.02
CA TYR A 119 -0.94 -0.57 5.72
C TYR A 119 0.27 -1.02 6.55
N GLY A 120 0.10 -1.22 7.85
CA GLY A 120 1.17 -1.71 8.72
C GLY A 120 1.71 -3.09 8.31
N LYS A 121 0.84 -3.99 7.82
CA LYS A 121 1.27 -5.28 7.24
C LYS A 121 2.01 -5.10 5.92
N TRP A 122 1.59 -4.15 5.09
CA TRP A 122 2.22 -3.89 3.80
C TRP A 122 3.61 -3.29 3.97
N VAL A 123 3.79 -2.28 4.82
CA VAL A 123 5.11 -1.66 5.06
C VAL A 123 6.13 -2.67 5.59
N LYS A 124 5.70 -3.66 6.38
CA LYS A 124 6.59 -4.73 6.86
C LYS A 124 7.00 -5.75 5.78
N LYS A 125 6.22 -5.86 4.71
CA LYS A 125 6.46 -6.81 3.61
C LYS A 125 7.02 -6.15 2.35
N CYS A 126 6.82 -4.85 2.20
CA CYS A 126 7.29 -4.10 1.05
C CYS A 126 8.79 -3.88 1.22
N ASP A 127 9.59 -4.83 0.71
CA ASP A 127 11.01 -4.60 0.50
C ASP A 127 11.15 -3.66 -0.69
N HIS A 128 11.72 -2.48 -0.45
CA HIS A 128 11.96 -1.51 -1.49
C HIS A 128 12.85 -2.10 -2.61
N THR A 129 13.74 -3.02 -2.25
CA THR A 129 14.64 -3.71 -3.19
C THR A 129 13.83 -4.59 -4.14
N GLU A 130 12.96 -5.44 -3.59
CA GLU A 130 12.09 -6.32 -4.38
C GLU A 130 11.15 -5.52 -5.30
N MET A 131 10.59 -4.41 -4.80
CA MET A 131 9.72 -3.57 -5.64
C MET A 131 10.48 -2.92 -6.79
N TYR A 132 11.70 -2.45 -6.54
CA TYR A 132 12.57 -1.89 -7.58
C TYR A 132 12.93 -2.94 -8.63
N GLU A 133 13.34 -4.13 -8.19
CA GLU A 133 13.68 -5.25 -9.09
C GLU A 133 12.49 -5.64 -9.96
N ARG A 134 11.30 -5.78 -9.37
CA ARG A 134 10.07 -6.10 -10.12
C ARG A 134 9.75 -5.06 -11.20
N ILE A 135 9.90 -3.78 -10.90
CA ILE A 135 9.67 -2.71 -11.88
C ILE A 135 10.75 -2.77 -12.98
N SER A 136 12.00 -2.99 -12.60
CA SER A 136 13.12 -3.11 -13.54
C SER A 136 12.91 -4.28 -14.50
N ASP A 137 12.54 -5.45 -13.99
CA ASP A 137 12.29 -6.66 -14.79
C ASP A 137 11.12 -6.47 -15.76
N GLN A 138 10.03 -5.85 -15.31
CA GLN A 138 8.91 -5.49 -16.18
C GLN A 138 9.33 -4.56 -17.33
N ASN A 139 10.17 -3.56 -17.04
CA ASN A 139 10.67 -2.65 -18.07
C ASN A 139 11.57 -3.38 -19.09
N LEU A 140 12.42 -4.30 -18.62
CA LEU A 140 13.27 -5.12 -19.49
C LEU A 140 12.43 -6.02 -20.41
N GLU A 141 11.38 -6.66 -19.89
CA GLU A 141 10.49 -7.50 -20.68
C GLU A 141 9.77 -6.70 -21.77
N LEU A 142 9.21 -5.53 -21.43
CA LEU A 142 8.57 -4.65 -22.42
C LEU A 142 9.54 -4.20 -23.52
N MET A 143 10.80 -3.95 -23.17
CA MET A 143 11.83 -3.63 -24.17
C MET A 143 12.15 -4.84 -25.06
N ARG A 144 12.21 -6.04 -24.49
CA ARG A 144 12.41 -7.29 -25.24
C ARG A 144 11.26 -7.53 -26.22
N GLU A 145 10.01 -7.37 -25.78
CA GLU A 145 8.81 -7.49 -26.62
C GLU A 145 8.88 -6.53 -27.82
N ARG A 146 9.15 -5.24 -27.57
CA ARG A 146 9.29 -4.24 -28.63
C ARG A 146 10.40 -4.55 -29.64
N LEU A 147 11.50 -5.12 -29.19
CA LEU A 147 12.59 -5.55 -30.08
C LEU A 147 12.12 -6.69 -30.98
N MET A 148 11.43 -7.69 -30.43
CA MET A 148 10.90 -8.82 -31.23
C MET A 148 9.90 -8.37 -32.29
N GLU A 149 9.09 -7.34 -32.03
CA GLU A 149 8.14 -6.79 -33.01
C GLU A 149 8.82 -6.06 -34.19
N THR A 150 10.03 -5.55 -34.00
CA THR A 150 10.72 -4.69 -34.98
C THR A 150 11.84 -5.39 -35.74
N VAL A 151 12.32 -6.53 -35.22
CA VAL A 151 13.37 -7.32 -35.86
C VAL A 151 12.81 -8.05 -37.07
N ILE A 152 13.16 -7.56 -38.27
CA ILE A 152 13.03 -8.31 -39.52
C ILE A 152 14.18 -9.32 -39.55
N TRP A 153 13.88 -10.61 -39.43
CA TRP A 153 14.87 -11.64 -39.66
C TRP A 153 15.15 -11.72 -41.17
N PRO A 154 16.41 -11.62 -41.64
CA PRO A 154 16.70 -11.95 -43.03
C PRO A 154 16.27 -13.40 -43.24
N SER A 155 15.28 -13.64 -44.10
CA SER A 155 14.92 -15.00 -44.46
C SER A 155 16.16 -15.70 -45.01
N ASP A 156 16.37 -16.96 -44.60
CA ASP A 156 17.42 -17.86 -45.12
C ASP A 156 17.15 -18.24 -46.59
N ASP A 157 16.67 -17.30 -47.40
CA ASP A 157 16.51 -17.44 -48.85
C ASP A 157 17.85 -17.11 -49.52
N THR A 158 18.93 -17.77 -49.07
CA THR A 158 20.11 -17.94 -49.93
C THR A 158 19.72 -18.87 -51.05
N ASN A 159 19.31 -18.26 -52.16
CA ASN A 159 19.16 -18.86 -53.47
C ASN A 159 20.33 -19.82 -53.77
N THR A 160 20.09 -21.13 -53.69
CA THR A 160 20.86 -22.10 -54.47
C THR A 160 20.38 -22.04 -55.92
N GLU A 161 20.61 -20.91 -56.58
CA GLU A 161 20.75 -20.88 -58.03
C GLU A 161 22.24 -21.08 -58.32
N VAL A 162 22.67 -22.33 -58.43
CA VAL A 162 23.90 -22.63 -59.16
C VAL A 162 23.46 -22.95 -60.59
N VAL A 163 23.48 -21.90 -61.40
CA VAL A 163 23.54 -21.97 -62.86
C VAL A 163 24.85 -22.65 -63.25
N GLY A 164 24.79 -23.68 -64.10
CA GLY A 164 25.97 -24.32 -64.72
C GLY A 164 25.75 -25.77 -65.09
#